data_AF-A0A6B3GFM5-F1
#
_entry.id   AF-A0A6B3GFM5-F1
#
_cell.length_a   1.000
_cell.length_b   1.000
_cell.length_c   1.000
_cell.angle_alpha   90.00
_cell.angle_beta   90.00
_cell.angle_gamma   90.00
#
_symmetry.space_group_name_H-M   'P 1'
#
loop_
_entity.id
_entity.type
_entity.pdbx_description
1 polymer ?
#
loop_
_entity_poly.entity_id
_entity_poly.type
_entity_poly.pdbx_seq_one_letter_code
_entity_poly.pdbx_strand_id
1 'polypeptide(L)'
;YHYFGSKEDLLQEVYARVLRLQQERLDAFADAEAPVEQRLRDAAADVVVTTIDNLDDAAIFFRSMHHLSPEKNKQVRVERRRYHERFRALIEEGQNSGVFSSATPADLVVDYHFGSVHHLSTWYRPDGPLSRQEVADHLADLLLRALRP
;
A
#
# COMPACT_ATOMS: atom_id res chain seq x y z
N TYR A 1 -0.34 17.09 29.16
CA TYR A 1 -0.01 17.64 27.83
C TYR A 1 1.39 17.15 27.49
N HIS A 2 1.51 15.95 26.89
CA HIS A 2 2.81 15.40 26.54
C HIS A 2 3.33 16.10 25.29
N TYR A 3 4.47 16.77 25.44
CA TYR A 3 5.25 17.40 24.37
C TYR A 3 5.49 16.38 23.25
N PHE A 4 5.07 16.71 22.03
CA PHE A 4 5.57 16.03 20.82
C PHE A 4 7.09 16.20 20.78
N GLY A 5 7.82 15.11 20.97
CA GLY A 5 9.28 15.10 20.95
C GLY A 5 9.77 15.29 19.52
N SER A 6 10.14 16.51 19.13
CA SER A 6 10.63 16.82 17.78
C SER A 6 9.63 16.60 16.63
N LYS A 7 9.89 17.24 15.49
CA LYS A 7 9.13 17.10 14.24
C LYS A 7 9.05 15.65 13.75
N GLU A 8 10.03 14.82 14.11
CA GLU A 8 10.15 13.43 13.65
C GLU A 8 9.15 12.50 14.36
N ASP A 9 8.86 12.71 15.65
CA ASP A 9 7.83 11.94 16.37
C ASP A 9 6.45 12.18 15.78
N LEU A 10 6.15 13.45 15.45
CA LEU A 10 4.87 13.81 14.84
C LEU A 10 4.70 13.16 13.46
N LEU A 11 5.73 13.25 12.61
CA LEU A 11 5.70 12.63 11.27
C LEU A 11 5.55 11.11 11.34
N GLN A 12 6.21 10.47 12.30
CA GLN A 12 6.07 9.05 12.53
C GLN A 12 4.63 8.69 12.91
N GLU A 13 4.03 9.40 13.88
CA GLU A 13 2.68 9.06 14.34
C GLU A 13 1.65 9.27 13.24
N VAL A 14 1.81 10.31 12.41
CA VAL A 14 0.97 10.53 11.22
C VAL A 14 1.09 9.36 10.25
N TYR A 15 2.31 8.95 9.90
CA TYR A 15 2.51 7.84 8.98
C TYR A 15 2.03 6.49 9.56
N ALA A 16 2.28 6.24 10.84
CA ALA A 16 1.81 5.05 11.54
C ALA A 16 0.28 4.98 11.56
N ARG A 17 -0.41 6.13 11.72
CA ARG A 17 -1.87 6.20 11.60
C ARG A 17 -2.36 5.83 10.21
N VAL A 18 -1.70 6.30 9.15
CA VAL A 18 -2.04 5.92 7.77
C VAL A 18 -1.85 4.43 7.54
N LEU A 19 -0.73 3.85 7.99
CA LEU A 19 -0.49 2.41 7.89
C LEU A 19 -1.53 1.57 8.66
N ARG A 20 -1.90 1.99 9.87
CA ARG A 20 -2.96 1.30 10.66
C ARG A 20 -4.30 1.33 9.92
N LEU A 21 -4.68 2.48 9.38
CA LEU A 21 -5.90 2.63 8.57
C LEU A 21 -5.86 1.71 7.34
N GLN A 22 -4.75 1.72 6.60
CA GLN A 22 -4.58 0.87 5.42
C GLN A 22 -4.67 -0.61 5.82
N GLN A 23 -4.00 -1.02 6.90
CA GLN A 23 -4.03 -2.39 7.40
C GLN A 23 -5.45 -2.84 7.75
N GLU A 24 -6.21 -2.03 8.48
CA GLU A 24 -7.61 -2.33 8.84
C GLU A 24 -8.49 -2.51 7.59
N ARG A 25 -8.31 -1.66 6.57
CA ARG A 25 -9.05 -1.75 5.30
C ARG A 25 -8.64 -2.98 4.51
N LEU A 26 -7.33 -3.28 4.42
CA LEU A 26 -6.82 -4.47 3.76
C LEU A 26 -7.36 -5.74 4.43
N ASP A 27 -7.39 -5.79 5.76
CA ASP A 27 -7.96 -6.93 6.48
C ASP A 27 -9.44 -7.10 6.14
N ALA A 28 -10.22 -6.00 6.10
CA ALA A 28 -11.62 -6.05 5.70
C ALA A 28 -11.83 -6.53 4.25
N PHE A 29 -11.01 -6.09 3.29
CA PHE A 29 -11.09 -6.60 1.91
C PHE A 29 -10.69 -8.07 1.83
N ALA A 30 -9.63 -8.46 2.53
CA ALA A 30 -9.10 -9.81 2.46
C ALA A 30 -10.07 -10.85 3.06
N ASP A 31 -10.82 -10.48 4.10
CA ASP A 31 -11.82 -11.31 4.77
C ASP A 31 -13.24 -11.17 4.19
N ALA A 32 -13.43 -10.32 3.17
CA ALA A 32 -14.73 -10.15 2.54
C ALA A 32 -15.20 -11.44 1.84
N GLU A 33 -16.51 -11.68 1.87
CA GLU A 33 -17.14 -12.78 1.14
C GLU A 33 -17.30 -12.42 -0.35
N ALA A 34 -16.17 -12.40 -1.07
CA ALA A 34 -16.07 -12.03 -2.47
C ALA A 34 -14.97 -12.82 -3.21
N PRO A 35 -15.03 -12.93 -4.54
CA PRO A 35 -13.95 -13.55 -5.33
C PRO A 35 -12.60 -12.89 -5.05
N VAL A 36 -11.53 -13.69 -5.01
CA VAL A 36 -10.16 -13.21 -4.71
C VAL A 36 -9.68 -12.13 -5.68
N GLU A 37 -10.11 -12.19 -6.95
CA GLU A 37 -9.86 -11.15 -7.95
C GLU A 37 -10.44 -9.80 -7.53
N GLN A 38 -11.69 -9.79 -7.05
CA GLN A 38 -12.35 -8.58 -6.58
C GLN A 38 -11.70 -8.06 -5.29
N ARG A 39 -11.46 -8.94 -4.31
CA ARG A 39 -10.79 -8.57 -3.06
C ARG A 39 -9.42 -7.93 -3.29
N LEU A 40 -8.61 -8.52 -4.18
CA LEU A 40 -7.30 -7.99 -4.53
C LEU A 40 -7.40 -6.65 -5.26
N ARG A 41 -8.34 -6.53 -6.21
CA ARG A 41 -8.58 -5.28 -6.94
C ARG A 41 -8.95 -4.14 -6.00
N ASP A 42 -9.89 -4.39 -5.10
CA ASP A 42 -10.40 -3.39 -4.18
C ASP A 42 -9.32 -2.97 -3.19
N ALA A 43 -8.53 -3.92 -2.65
CA ALA A 43 -7.37 -3.63 -1.82
C ALA A 43 -6.28 -2.82 -2.55
N ALA A 44 -6.02 -3.14 -3.82
CA ALA A 44 -5.03 -2.44 -4.65
C ALA A 44 -5.46 -1.00 -4.99
N ALA A 45 -6.75 -0.79 -5.29
CA ALA A 45 -7.28 0.54 -5.52
C ALA A 45 -7.28 1.36 -4.21
N ASP A 46 -7.65 0.73 -3.10
CA ASP A 46 -7.73 1.38 -1.79
C ASP A 46 -6.39 1.96 -1.32
N VAL A 47 -5.31 1.19 -1.46
CA VAL A 47 -3.99 1.66 -1.04
C VAL A 47 -3.50 2.84 -1.87
N VAL A 48 -3.86 2.89 -3.16
CA VAL A 48 -3.56 4.04 -4.03
C VAL A 48 -4.34 5.26 -3.57
N VAL A 49 -5.65 5.13 -3.36
CA VAL A 49 -6.52 6.22 -2.89
C VAL A 49 -6.02 6.77 -1.57
N THR A 50 -5.83 5.91 -0.57
CA THR A 50 -5.39 6.32 0.77
C THR A 50 -4.00 6.94 0.76
N THR A 51 -3.11 6.49 -0.13
CA THR A 51 -1.79 7.12 -0.33
C THR A 51 -1.92 8.51 -0.95
N ILE A 52 -2.80 8.70 -1.94
CA ILE A 52 -3.05 10.01 -2.56
C ILE A 52 -3.70 10.97 -1.56
N ASP A 53 -4.65 10.51 -0.75
CA ASP A 53 -5.32 11.34 0.26
C ASP A 53 -4.34 11.80 1.37
N ASN A 54 -3.19 11.13 1.51
CA ASN A 54 -2.12 11.44 2.47
C ASN A 54 -0.77 11.72 1.77
N LEU A 55 -0.80 12.29 0.55
CA LEU A 55 0.37 12.39 -0.33
C LEU A 55 1.54 13.18 0.29
N ASP A 56 1.24 14.31 0.94
CA ASP A 56 2.26 15.15 1.58
C ASP A 56 2.96 14.41 2.73
N ASP A 57 2.17 13.72 3.57
CA ASP A 57 2.68 12.92 4.68
C ASP A 57 3.53 11.75 4.19
N ALA A 58 3.08 11.06 3.14
CA ALA A 58 3.83 10.01 2.47
C ALA A 58 5.15 10.55 1.90
N ALA A 59 5.12 11.68 1.19
CA ALA A 59 6.30 12.31 0.60
C ALA A 59 7.35 12.68 1.66
N ILE A 60 6.92 13.29 2.77
CA ILE A 60 7.81 13.66 3.87
C ILE A 60 8.38 12.41 4.54
N PHE A 61 7.55 11.38 4.77
CA PHE A 61 7.98 10.13 5.35
C PHE A 61 9.08 9.46 4.51
N PHE A 62 8.84 9.24 3.21
CA PHE A 62 9.81 8.55 2.34
C PHE A 62 11.13 9.31 2.22
N ARG A 63 11.11 10.65 2.21
CA ARG A 63 12.34 11.46 2.19
C ARG A 63 13.09 11.45 3.52
N SER A 64 12.39 11.24 4.63
CA SER A 64 12.96 11.37 5.98
C SER A 64 13.22 10.03 6.66
N MET A 65 12.82 8.91 6.07
CA MET A 65 12.93 7.58 6.69
C MET A 65 14.36 7.21 7.09
N HIS A 66 15.36 7.69 6.34
CA HIS A 66 16.78 7.45 6.62
C HIS A 66 17.30 8.19 7.87
N HIS A 67 16.56 9.19 8.36
CA HIS A 67 16.91 9.94 9.57
C HIS A 67 16.25 9.36 10.83
N LEU A 68 15.36 8.38 10.70
CA LEU A 68 14.70 7.76 11.85
C LEU A 68 15.70 7.01 12.73
N SER A 69 15.50 7.06 14.04
CA SER A 69 16.26 6.25 14.98
C SER A 69 16.12 4.75 14.64
N PRO A 70 17.12 3.91 14.96
CA PRO A 70 17.07 2.48 14.65
C PRO A 70 15.82 1.76 15.18
N GLU A 71 15.36 2.14 16.37
CA GLU A 71 14.17 1.57 17.01
C GLU A 71 12.89 1.90 16.23
N LYS A 72 12.72 3.17 15.82
CA LYS A 72 11.57 3.60 15.02
C LYS A 72 11.59 2.97 13.63
N ASN A 73 12.76 2.92 13.01
CA ASN A 73 12.95 2.24 11.73
C ASN A 73 12.54 0.76 11.81
N LYS A 74 12.87 0.09 12.92
CA LYS A 74 12.44 -1.30 13.16
C LYS A 74 10.93 -1.42 13.29
N GLN A 75 10.27 -0.53 14.04
CA GLN A 75 8.80 -0.55 14.20
C GLN A 75 8.08 -0.35 12.85
N VAL A 76 8.46 0.67 12.08
CA VAL A 76 7.83 0.92 10.77
C VAL A 76 8.05 -0.24 9.80
N ARG A 77 9.22 -0.87 9.82
CA ARG A 77 9.51 -2.06 9.01
C ARG A 77 8.61 -3.25 9.38
N VAL A 78 8.28 -3.43 10.66
CA VAL A 78 7.37 -4.50 11.11
C VAL A 78 5.96 -4.25 10.59
N GLU A 79 5.43 -3.04 10.75
CA GLU A 79 4.08 -2.70 10.28
C GLU A 79 3.94 -2.80 8.75
N ARG A 80 4.94 -2.29 8.00
CA ARG A 80 4.97 -2.43 6.54
C ARG A 80 5.03 -3.88 6.10
N ARG A 81 5.85 -4.69 6.79
CA ARG A 81 5.96 -6.13 6.50
C ARG A 81 4.63 -6.84 6.70
N ARG A 82 3.92 -6.57 7.80
CA ARG A 82 2.60 -7.14 8.06
C ARG A 82 1.61 -6.82 6.93
N TYR A 83 1.59 -5.57 6.48
CA TYR A 83 0.74 -5.14 5.36
C TYR A 83 1.08 -5.90 4.07
N HIS A 84 2.36 -5.94 3.70
CA HIS A 84 2.83 -6.63 2.50
C HIS A 84 2.52 -8.14 2.56
N GLU A 85 2.74 -8.80 3.71
CA GLU A 85 2.46 -10.22 3.90
C GLU A 85 0.96 -10.52 3.74
N ARG A 86 0.08 -9.66 4.25
CA ARG A 86 -1.37 -9.81 4.09
C ARG A 86 -1.82 -9.63 2.64
N PHE A 87 -1.28 -8.63 1.94
CA PHE A 87 -1.57 -8.41 0.53
C PHE A 87 -1.04 -9.56 -0.34
N ARG A 88 0.18 -10.04 -0.03
CA ARG A 88 0.78 -11.21 -0.68
C ARG A 88 -0.10 -12.44 -0.55
N ALA A 89 -0.67 -12.68 0.63
CA ALA A 89 -1.53 -13.83 0.87
C ALA A 89 -2.74 -13.87 -0.08
N LEU A 90 -3.31 -12.73 -0.49
CA LEU A 90 -4.37 -12.67 -1.50
C LEU A 90 -3.88 -13.10 -2.89
N ILE A 91 -2.68 -12.68 -3.26
CA ILE A 91 -2.06 -13.09 -4.53
C ILE A 91 -1.79 -14.60 -4.50
N GLU A 92 -1.19 -15.11 -3.42
CA GLU A 92 -0.92 -16.54 -3.24
C GLU A 92 -2.20 -17.37 -3.24
N GLU A 93 -3.28 -16.89 -2.62
CA GLU A 93 -4.60 -17.53 -2.66
C GLU A 93 -5.11 -17.67 -4.11
N GLY A 94 -5.06 -16.59 -4.89
CA GLY A 94 -5.48 -16.63 -6.29
C GLY A 94 -4.57 -17.48 -7.18
N GLN A 95 -3.27 -17.50 -6.92
CA GLN A 95 -2.32 -18.38 -7.63
C GLN A 95 -2.57 -19.86 -7.31
N ASN A 96 -2.79 -20.19 -6.03
CA ASN A 96 -3.05 -21.56 -5.59
C ASN A 96 -4.40 -22.11 -6.09
N SER A 97 -5.40 -21.24 -6.25
CA SER A 97 -6.71 -21.58 -6.80
C SER A 97 -6.77 -21.56 -8.33
N GLY A 98 -5.70 -21.12 -9.00
CA GLY A 98 -5.63 -21.01 -10.46
C GLY A 98 -6.39 -19.81 -11.04
N VAL A 99 -6.92 -18.91 -10.20
CA VAL A 99 -7.54 -17.65 -10.62
C VAL A 99 -6.49 -16.68 -11.16
N PHE A 100 -5.29 -16.69 -10.58
CA PHE A 100 -4.15 -15.90 -11.04
C PHE A 100 -3.04 -16.77 -11.60
N SER A 101 -2.29 -16.24 -12.56
CA SER A 101 -1.06 -16.85 -13.07
C SER A 101 0.01 -16.94 -11.98
N SER A 102 0.63 -18.11 -11.85
CA SER A 102 1.79 -18.36 -10.99
C SER A 102 3.14 -18.17 -11.71
N ALA A 103 3.14 -17.64 -12.95
CA ALA A 103 4.36 -17.41 -13.71
C ALA A 103 5.29 -16.38 -13.05
N THR A 104 4.73 -15.41 -12.32
CA THR A 104 5.50 -14.45 -11.51
C THR A 104 5.30 -14.77 -10.02
N PRO A 105 6.39 -14.96 -9.24
CA PRO A 105 6.30 -15.14 -7.80
C PRO A 105 5.55 -14.00 -7.11
N ALA A 106 4.67 -14.32 -6.15
CA ALA A 106 3.85 -13.33 -5.44
C ALA A 106 4.67 -12.20 -4.80
N ASP A 107 5.86 -12.50 -4.26
CA ASP A 107 6.77 -11.47 -3.69
C ASP A 107 7.16 -10.40 -4.73
N LEU A 108 7.45 -10.80 -5.97
CA LEU A 108 7.80 -9.85 -7.04
C LEU A 108 6.60 -9.02 -7.49
N VAL A 109 5.39 -9.59 -7.47
CA VAL A 109 4.16 -8.87 -7.77
C VAL A 109 3.89 -7.79 -6.71
N VAL A 110 4.07 -8.14 -5.43
CA VAL A 110 3.97 -7.22 -4.29
C VAL A 110 4.98 -6.08 -4.44
N ASP A 111 6.26 -6.40 -4.66
CA ASP A 111 7.32 -5.39 -4.80
C ASP A 111 7.05 -4.44 -5.99
N TYR A 112 6.59 -4.97 -7.12
CA TYR A 112 6.21 -4.16 -8.28
C TYR A 112 5.05 -3.22 -7.97
N HIS A 113 3.97 -3.74 -7.37
CA HIS A 113 2.80 -2.94 -7.06
C HIS A 113 3.12 -1.83 -6.05
N PHE A 114 3.72 -2.17 -4.90
CA PHE A 114 4.04 -1.17 -3.88
C PHE A 114 5.16 -0.24 -4.31
N GLY A 115 6.10 -0.67 -5.16
CA GLY A 115 7.06 0.22 -5.80
C GLY A 115 6.37 1.37 -6.53
N SER A 116 5.32 1.06 -7.30
CA SER A 116 4.53 2.07 -8.01
C SER A 116 3.78 3.01 -7.06
N VAL A 117 3.16 2.47 -6.01
CA VAL A 117 2.39 3.23 -5.01
C VAL A 117 3.30 4.18 -4.22
N HIS A 118 4.46 3.71 -3.76
CA HIS A 118 5.44 4.54 -3.04
C HIS A 118 5.97 5.70 -3.89
N HIS A 119 6.00 5.54 -5.21
CA HIS A 119 6.42 6.56 -6.15
C HIS A 119 5.35 7.62 -6.48
N LEU A 120 4.08 7.45 -6.05
CA LEU A 120 2.99 8.38 -6.35
C LEU A 120 3.35 9.84 -6.02
N SER A 121 4.01 10.08 -4.88
CA SER A 121 4.42 11.41 -4.43
C SER A 121 5.39 12.14 -5.38
N THR A 122 6.01 11.44 -6.32
CA THR A 122 6.97 12.04 -7.27
C THR A 122 6.32 12.49 -8.56
N TRP A 123 5.13 12.00 -8.90
CA TRP A 123 4.54 12.22 -10.23
C TRP A 123 3.04 12.52 -10.23
N TYR A 124 2.27 12.07 -9.23
CA TYR A 124 0.84 12.36 -9.16
C TYR A 124 0.61 13.86 -8.92
N ARG A 125 -0.38 14.43 -9.62
CA ARG A 125 -0.77 15.84 -9.51
C ARG A 125 -2.26 15.90 -9.21
N PRO A 126 -2.71 16.45 -8.07
CA PRO A 126 -4.13 16.57 -7.75
C PRO A 126 -4.94 17.34 -8.81
N ASP A 127 -4.34 18.38 -9.40
CA ASP A 127 -4.95 19.17 -10.50
C ASP A 127 -4.63 18.59 -11.89
N GLY A 128 -4.21 17.32 -11.95
CA GLY A 128 -3.91 16.61 -13.18
C GLY A 128 -5.18 16.16 -13.94
N PRO A 129 -5.00 15.56 -15.13
CA PRO A 129 -6.12 15.12 -15.95
C PRO A 129 -6.84 13.87 -15.40
N LEU A 130 -6.23 13.15 -14.46
CA LEU A 130 -6.80 11.97 -13.83
C LEU A 130 -7.09 12.26 -12.36
N SER A 131 -8.30 11.92 -11.93
CA SER A 131 -8.69 11.93 -10.53
C SER A 131 -7.98 10.83 -9.74
N ARG A 132 -7.96 10.97 -8.41
CA ARG A 132 -7.44 9.95 -7.48
C ARG A 132 -8.03 8.56 -7.73
N GLN A 133 -9.33 8.50 -8.03
CA GLN A 133 -10.05 7.25 -8.23
C GLN A 133 -9.66 6.62 -9.56
N GLU A 134 -9.57 7.41 -10.64
CA GLU A 134 -9.13 6.91 -11.95
C GLU A 134 -7.70 6.36 -11.90
N VAL A 135 -6.79 7.02 -11.17
CA VAL A 135 -5.42 6.50 -10.97
C VAL A 135 -5.45 5.18 -10.20
N ALA A 136 -6.24 5.09 -9.13
CA ALA A 136 -6.40 3.86 -8.35
C ALA A 136 -6.95 2.70 -9.19
N ASP A 137 -8.00 2.95 -9.96
CA ASP A 137 -8.60 1.95 -10.84
C ASP A 137 -7.62 1.49 -11.92
N HIS A 138 -6.87 2.40 -12.55
CA HIS A 138 -5.86 2.04 -13.54
C HIS A 138 -4.71 1.20 -12.96
N LEU A 139 -4.19 1.56 -11.78
CA LEU A 139 -3.10 0.79 -11.14
C LEU A 139 -3.58 -0.58 -10.65
N ALA A 140 -4.80 -0.69 -10.10
CA ALA A 140 -5.40 -1.95 -9.71
C ALA A 140 -5.65 -2.86 -10.93
N ASP A 141 -6.17 -2.31 -12.02
CA ASP A 141 -6.40 -3.06 -13.25
C ASP A 141 -5.08 -3.51 -13.91
N LEU A 142 -4.01 -2.71 -13.83
CA LEU A 142 -2.68 -3.12 -14.31
C LEU A 142 -2.13 -4.30 -13.50
N LEU A 143 -2.30 -4.28 -12.18
CA LEU A 143 -1.95 -5.41 -11.31
C LEU A 143 -2.71 -6.68 -11.72
N LEU A 144 -4.03 -6.60 -11.88
CA LEU A 144 -4.82 -7.76 -12.29
C LEU A 144 -4.45 -8.27 -13.68
N ARG A 145 -4.15 -7.39 -14.63
CA ARG A 145 -3.69 -7.81 -15.96
C ARG A 145 -2.37 -8.58 -15.91
N ALA A 146 -1.45 -8.20 -15.02
CA ALA A 146 -0.19 -8.91 -14.82
C ALA A 146 -0.39 -10.30 -14.18
N LEU A 147 -1.53 -10.53 -13.53
CA LEU A 147 -1.90 -11.78 -12.88
C LEU A 147 -2.84 -12.66 -13.72
N ARG A 148 -3.16 -12.28 -14.97
CA ARG A 148 -4.02 -13.11 -15.83
C ARG A 148 -3.35 -14.45 -16.18
N PRO A 149 -4.06 -15.58 -16.07
CA PRO A 149 -3.57 -16.92 -16.44
C PRO A 149 -3.01 -17.02 -17.87
#